data_AF-A0A1H0BKK4-F1
#
_entry.id   AF-A0A1H0BKK4-F1
#
_cell.length_a   1.000
_cell.length_b   1.000
_cell.length_c   1.000
_cell.angle_alpha   90.00
_cell.angle_beta   90.00
_cell.angle_gamma   90.00
#
_symmetry.space_group_name_H-M   'P 1'
#
loop_
_entity.id
_entity.type
_entity.pdbx_description
1 polymer ?
#
loop_
_entity_poly.entity_id
_entity_poly.type
_entity_poly.pdbx_seq_one_letter_code
_entity_poly.pdbx_strand_id
1 'polypeptide(L)'
;MEEGARMFLRGMMEQAEPAMKELQRLVEDMEPAMRQFVQEMGPALNELLGKVDDLSNYHPPEMLPNGDIIMRRKLPMPPADEGEGEIEL
;
A
#
# COMPACT_ATOMS: atom_id res chain seq x y z
N MET A 1 -34.53 -19.57 13.68
CA MET A 1 -33.55 -18.61 14.27
C MET A 1 -32.76 -17.84 13.20
N GLU A 2 -32.55 -18.39 12.00
CA GLU A 2 -31.77 -17.72 10.94
C GLU A 2 -32.41 -16.46 10.34
N GLU A 3 -33.74 -16.35 10.34
CA GLU A 3 -34.43 -15.17 9.80
C GLU A 3 -34.18 -13.89 10.61
N GLY A 4 -34.06 -14.00 11.94
CA GLY A 4 -33.73 -12.85 12.80
C GLY A 4 -32.33 -12.31 12.56
N ALA A 5 -31.35 -13.19 12.31
CA ALA A 5 -29.99 -12.79 11.94
C ALA A 5 -29.95 -12.08 10.57
N ARG A 6 -30.76 -12.53 9.60
CA ARG A 6 -30.86 -11.87 8.28
C ARG A 6 -31.50 -10.49 8.38
N MET A 7 -32.54 -10.32 9.19
CA MET A 7 -33.17 -9.02 9.44
C MET A 7 -32.20 -8.06 10.15
N PHE A 8 -31.43 -8.55 11.12
CA PHE A 8 -30.40 -7.76 11.81
C PHE A 8 -29.28 -7.28 10.87
N LEU A 9 -28.72 -8.19 10.06
CA LEU A 9 -27.69 -7.84 9.08
C LEU A 9 -28.19 -6.84 8.03
N ARG A 10 -29.46 -6.97 7.61
CA ARG A 10 -30.08 -6.02 6.68
C ARG A 10 -30.20 -4.62 7.30
N GLY A 11 -30.65 -4.52 8.56
CA GLY A 11 -30.72 -3.25 9.28
C GLY A 11 -29.36 -2.61 9.54
N MET A 12 -28.28 -3.39 9.71
CA MET A 12 -26.91 -2.87 9.75
C MET A 12 -26.46 -2.34 8.39
N MET A 13 -26.77 -3.05 7.30
CA MET A 13 -26.41 -2.61 5.94
C MET A 13 -27.15 -1.33 5.54
N GLU A 14 -28.44 -1.21 5.86
CA GLU A 14 -29.22 0.01 5.60
C GLU A 14 -28.65 1.23 6.34
N GLN A 15 -28.17 1.05 7.57
CA GLN A 15 -27.49 2.12 8.32
C GLN A 15 -26.08 2.44 7.78
N ALA A 16 -25.40 1.45 7.22
CA ALA A 16 -24.08 1.63 6.61
C ALA A 16 -24.13 2.23 5.19
N GLU A 17 -25.27 2.13 4.51
CA GLU A 17 -25.49 2.65 3.15
C GLU A 17 -25.06 4.12 2.96
N PRO A 18 -25.44 5.08 3.83
CA PRO A 18 -24.98 6.47 3.70
C PRO A 18 -23.45 6.60 3.83
N ALA A 19 -22.82 5.89 4.77
CA ALA A 19 -21.37 5.89 4.92
C ALA A 19 -20.66 5.27 3.71
N MET A 20 -21.22 4.21 3.13
CA MET A 20 -20.72 3.60 1.89
C MET A 20 -20.82 4.55 0.69
N LYS A 21 -21.91 5.33 0.58
CA LYS A 21 -22.06 6.35 -0.46
C LYS A 21 -21.06 7.49 -0.30
N GLU A 22 -20.77 7.91 0.93
CA GLU A 22 -19.73 8.92 1.19
C GLU A 22 -18.33 8.39 0.84
N LEU A 23 -18.04 7.13 1.20
CA LEU A 23 -16.79 6.47 0.80
C LEU A 23 -16.66 6.38 -0.73
N GLN A 24 -17.74 6.05 -1.44
CA GLN A 24 -17.73 6.03 -2.91
C GLN A 24 -17.39 7.38 -3.50
N ARG A 25 -17.99 8.47 -3.01
CA ARG A 25 -17.64 9.83 -3.49
C ARG A 25 -16.19 10.18 -3.22
N LEU A 26 -15.67 9.85 -2.04
CA LEU A 26 -14.25 10.06 -1.74
C LEU A 26 -13.35 9.31 -2.72
N VAL A 27 -13.69 8.06 -3.05
CA VAL A 27 -12.95 7.27 -4.03
C VAL A 27 -13.06 7.87 -5.43
N GLU A 28 -14.24 8.34 -5.86
CA GLU A 28 -14.43 9.04 -7.14
C GLU A 28 -13.60 10.33 -7.22
N ASP A 29 -13.54 11.11 -6.13
CA ASP A 29 -12.72 12.33 -6.06
C ASP A 29 -11.22 12.02 -6.10
N MET A 30 -10.81 10.89 -5.54
CA MET A 30 -9.41 10.42 -5.54
C MET A 30 -9.03 9.65 -6.81
N GLU A 31 -9.99 9.16 -7.60
CA GLU A 31 -9.76 8.36 -8.82
C GLU A 31 -8.78 9.03 -9.80
N PRO A 32 -8.90 10.33 -10.14
CA PRO A 32 -8.01 10.98 -11.10
C PRO A 32 -6.57 11.02 -10.59
N ALA A 33 -6.38 11.35 -9.31
CA ALA A 33 -5.08 11.40 -8.68
C ALA A 33 -4.45 10.01 -8.57
N MET A 34 -5.24 8.98 -8.23
CA MET A 34 -4.77 7.59 -8.23
C MET A 34 -4.38 7.12 -9.64
N ARG A 35 -5.18 7.46 -10.66
CA ARG A 35 -4.85 7.16 -12.07
C ARG A 35 -3.53 7.79 -12.48
N GLN A 36 -3.34 9.07 -12.17
CA GLN A 36 -2.10 9.77 -12.50
C GLN A 36 -0.90 9.17 -11.75
N PHE A 37 -1.06 8.89 -10.46
CA PHE A 37 -0.05 8.21 -9.65
C PHE A 37 0.33 6.85 -10.25
N VAL A 38 -0.63 6.01 -10.63
CA VAL A 38 -0.36 4.71 -11.26
C VAL A 38 0.28 4.87 -12.64
N GLN A 39 -0.04 5.92 -13.40
CA GLN A 39 0.59 6.14 -14.71
C GLN A 39 2.04 6.63 -14.58
N GLU A 40 2.31 7.57 -13.68
CA GLU A 40 3.64 8.16 -13.51
C GLU A 40 4.57 7.29 -12.66
N MET A 41 4.05 6.71 -11.57
CA MET A 41 4.81 5.91 -10.62
C MET A 41 4.63 4.40 -10.80
N GLY A 42 3.64 3.93 -11.56
CA GLY A 42 3.38 2.49 -11.72
C GLY A 42 4.52 1.69 -12.34
N PRO A 43 5.13 2.13 -13.46
CA PRO A 43 6.27 1.41 -14.04
C PRO A 43 7.47 1.33 -13.08
N ALA A 44 7.80 2.44 -12.43
CA ALA A 44 8.89 2.51 -11.45
C ALA A 44 8.58 1.65 -10.21
N LEU A 45 7.34 1.67 -9.72
CA LEU A 45 6.90 0.82 -8.61
C LEU A 45 6.96 -0.66 -9.01
N ASN A 46 6.54 -1.03 -10.22
CA ASN A 46 6.62 -2.41 -10.69
C ASN A 46 8.07 -2.91 -10.78
N GLU A 47 8.99 -2.08 -11.27
CA GLU A 47 10.43 -2.39 -11.24
C GLU A 47 10.96 -2.52 -9.81
N LEU A 48 10.53 -1.64 -8.90
CA LEU A 48 10.89 -1.70 -7.48
C LEU A 48 10.38 -2.98 -6.81
N LEU A 49 9.11 -3.34 -7.06
CA LEU A 49 8.52 -4.59 -6.58
C LEU A 49 9.19 -5.82 -7.18
N GLY A 50 9.65 -5.75 -8.44
CA GLY A 50 10.46 -6.80 -9.05
C GLY A 50 11.86 -6.94 -8.39
N LYS A 51 12.42 -5.86 -7.85
CA LYS A 51 13.69 -5.88 -7.09
C LYS A 51 13.49 -6.25 -5.62
N VAL A 52 12.31 -6.00 -5.08
CA VAL A 52 11.93 -6.33 -3.71
C VAL A 52 11.21 -7.66 -3.73
N ASP A 53 11.99 -8.76 -3.72
CA ASP A 53 11.49 -10.15 -3.74
C ASP A 53 10.30 -10.39 -2.79
N ASP A 54 10.35 -9.77 -1.60
CA ASP A 54 9.29 -9.88 -0.62
C ASP A 54 9.12 -8.60 0.21
N LEU A 55 8.03 -7.87 -0.06
CA LEU A 55 7.58 -6.69 0.67
C LEU A 55 7.28 -6.97 2.14
N SER A 56 6.98 -8.23 2.51
CA SER A 56 6.71 -8.61 3.90
C SER A 56 7.92 -8.39 4.80
N ASN A 57 9.13 -8.35 4.23
CA ASN A 57 10.37 -8.04 4.93
C ASN A 57 10.52 -6.56 5.30
N TYR A 58 9.60 -5.70 4.89
CA TYR A 58 9.68 -4.26 5.11
C TYR A 58 8.53 -3.77 6.00
N HIS A 59 8.77 -2.67 6.69
CA HIS A 59 7.75 -1.89 7.38
C HIS A 59 6.92 -1.08 6.36
N PRO A 60 5.70 -0.66 6.74
CA PRO A 60 4.96 0.34 5.97
C PRO A 60 5.81 1.60 5.71
N PRO A 61 5.60 2.28 4.57
CA PRO A 61 6.32 3.50 4.24
C PRO A 61 6.08 4.59 5.29
N GLU A 62 7.16 5.27 5.68
CA GLU A 62 7.16 6.41 6.61
C GLU A 62 7.44 7.70 5.84
N MET A 63 6.62 8.74 6.06
CA MET A 63 6.80 10.04 5.42
C MET A 63 7.63 10.96 6.32
N LEU A 64 8.77 11.41 5.82
CA LEU A 64 9.69 12.29 6.53
C LEU A 64 9.22 13.75 6.48
N PRO A 65 9.73 14.64 7.38
CA PRO A 65 9.33 16.05 7.41
C PRO A 65 9.64 16.83 6.13
N ASN A 66 10.57 16.35 5.30
CA ASN A 66 10.92 16.94 4.01
C ASN A 66 10.05 16.43 2.85
N GLY A 67 9.13 15.50 3.10
CA GLY A 67 8.27 14.89 2.09
C GLY A 67 8.84 13.62 1.43
N ASP A 68 10.05 13.19 1.82
CA ASP A 68 10.60 11.92 1.35
C ASP A 68 9.89 10.73 2.00
N ILE A 69 9.83 9.61 1.28
CA ILE A 69 9.30 8.35 1.80
C ILE A 69 10.45 7.38 2.03
N ILE A 70 10.53 6.83 3.24
CA ILE A 70 11.49 5.78 3.59
C ILE A 70 10.76 4.46 3.85
N MET A 71 11.28 3.37 3.28
CA MET A 71 10.86 2.00 3.60
C MET A 71 11.99 1.26 4.33
N ARG A 72 11.75 0.94 5.61
CA ARG A 72 12.73 0.27 6.46
C ARG A 72 12.52 -1.25 6.42
N ARG A 73 13.60 -2.03 6.40
CA ARG A 73 13.52 -3.49 6.57
C ARG A 73 13.18 -3.85 8.02
N LYS A 74 12.34 -4.86 8.21
CA LYS A 74 11.99 -5.47 9.51
C LYS A 74 13.14 -6.28 10.08
N LEU A 75 13.79 -7.06 9.23
CA LEU A 75 14.94 -7.88 9.61
C LEU A 75 16.20 -7.29 8.97
N PRO A 76 17.29 -7.15 9.74
CA PRO A 76 18.58 -6.80 9.16
C PRO A 76 18.96 -7.88 8.14
N MET A 77 19.35 -7.47 6.94
CA MET A 77 19.95 -8.40 5.99
C MET A 77 21.26 -8.92 6.61
N PRO A 78 21.59 -10.21 6.53
CA PRO A 78 22.93 -10.67 6.87
C PRO A 78 23.95 -9.81 6.10
N PRO A 79 25.11 -9.49 6.70
CA PRO A 79 26.13 -8.72 6.01
C PRO A 79 26.39 -9.38 4.66
N ALA A 80 26.36 -8.57 3.60
CA ALA A 80 26.83 -9.05 2.31
C ALA A 80 28.26 -9.54 2.55
N ASP A 81 28.55 -10.78 2.17
CA ASP A 81 29.94 -11.24 2.10
C ASP A 81 30.64 -10.25 1.16
N GLU A 82 31.55 -9.44 1.71
CA GLU A 82 32.35 -8.47 0.97
C GLU A 82 33.34 -9.23 0.07
N GLY A 83 32.83 -9.92 -0.95
CA GLY A 83 33.62 -10.46 -2.03
C GLY A 83 34.09 -9.31 -2.91
N GLU A 84 35.28 -8.81 -2.60
CA GLU A 84 36.26 -8.16 -3.48
C GLU A 84 35.68 -7.65 -4.81
N GLY A 85 35.01 -6.50 -4.79
CA GLY A 85 34.83 -5.69 -5.97
C GLY A 85 36.01 -4.73 -6.08
N GLU A 86 37.07 -5.14 -6.77
CA GLU A 86 38.11 -4.22 -7.25
C GLU A 86 37.42 -3.06 -7.99
N ILE A 87 37.45 -1.87 -7.40
CA ILE A 87 37.13 -0.63 -8.09
C ILE A 87 38.46 -0.17 -8.68
N GLU A 88 38.77 -0.57 -9.92
CA GLU A 88 39.88 0.03 -10.66
C GLU A 88 39.59 1.53 -10.84
N LEU A 89 40.42 2.36 -10.19
CA LEU A 89 40.50 3.81 -10.34
C LEU A 89 41.47 4.20 -11.46
#